data_AF-A0A1V5NUX1-F1
#
_entry.id   AF-A0A1V5NUX1-F1
#
_cell.length_a   1.000
_cell.length_b   1.000
_cell.length_c   1.000
_cell.angle_alpha   90.00
_cell.angle_beta   90.00
_cell.angle_gamma   90.00
#
_symmetry.space_group_name_H-M   'P 1'
#
loop_
_entity.id
_entity.type
_entity.pdbx_description
1 polymer ?
#
loop_
_entity_poly.entity_id
_entity_poly.type
_entity_poly.pdbx_seq_one_letter_code
_entity_poly.pdbx_strand_id
1 'polypeptide(L)'
;MDRTEMKSCPECGMAASDRQQFCRRCGFEFPPESLAEERTLRAAIPEKGMGSCITSALRIAFLLFLVGIVIAIIPTRRTPRGPSREKACYANMRVLLGALEMYNMDSPVMQKTMNDQVIKRLTDGNYLKGELGRPEAGCRYTSTGDMTGKGRIRCDVHGTVESEDQDR
;
A
#
# COMPACT_ATOMS: atom_id res chain seq x y z
N MET A 1 39.28 53.29 26.04
CA MET A 1 39.18 53.61 27.47
C MET A 1 38.58 52.40 28.14
N ASP A 2 39.41 51.63 28.84
CA ASP A 2 39.04 50.36 29.45
C ASP A 2 38.31 50.61 30.77
N ARG A 3 37.10 50.07 30.93
CA ARG A 3 36.25 50.28 32.09
C ARG A 3 36.56 49.16 33.08
N THR A 4 37.61 49.32 33.88
CA THR A 4 37.97 48.39 34.96
C THR A 4 36.78 48.21 35.92
N GLU A 5 36.12 47.05 35.88
CA GLU A 5 35.14 46.66 36.88
C GLU A 5 35.86 46.41 38.22
N MET A 6 35.38 47.05 39.28
CA MET A 6 35.92 46.90 40.64
C MET A 6 35.00 45.96 41.41
N LYS A 7 35.56 44.92 42.02
CA LYS A 7 34.82 44.00 42.91
C LYS A 7 35.13 44.31 44.37
N SER A 8 34.12 44.27 45.23
CA SER A 8 34.30 44.57 46.66
C SER A 8 34.60 43.29 47.45
N CYS A 9 35.53 43.38 48.40
CA CYS A 9 35.85 42.27 49.30
C CYS A 9 34.67 42.00 50.25
N PRO A 10 34.16 40.75 50.36
CA PRO A 10 33.02 40.43 51.22
C PRO A 10 33.33 40.53 52.71
N GLU A 11 34.60 40.36 53.11
CA GLU A 11 35.01 40.38 54.52
C GLU A 11 35.25 41.78 55.09
N CYS A 12 35.79 42.71 54.29
CA CYS A 12 36.16 44.04 54.77
C CYS A 12 35.58 45.21 53.95
N GLY A 13 34.84 44.93 52.88
CA GLY A 13 34.18 45.94 52.04
C GLY A 13 35.11 46.78 51.16
N MET A 14 36.42 46.57 51.19
CA MET A 14 37.37 47.31 50.36
C MET A 14 37.21 46.96 48.87
N ALA A 15 37.29 47.97 48.01
CA ALA A 15 37.33 47.78 46.57
C ALA A 15 38.64 47.09 46.15
N ALA A 16 38.52 46.08 45.30
CA ALA A 16 39.63 45.34 44.70
C ALA A 16 39.52 45.36 43.18
N SER A 17 40.67 45.36 42.52
CA SER A 17 40.73 45.16 41.06
C SER A 17 40.36 43.73 40.72
N ASP A 18 39.72 43.53 39.57
CA ASP A 18 39.25 42.23 39.14
C ASP A 18 40.37 41.17 39.02
N ARG A 19 41.60 41.58 38.67
CA ARG A 19 42.77 40.69 38.57
C ARG A 19 43.48 40.42 39.90
N GLN A 20 43.00 40.97 41.01
CA GLN A 20 43.66 40.84 42.30
C GLN A 20 43.28 39.52 42.99
N GLN A 21 44.27 38.67 43.25
CA GLN A 21 44.05 37.34 43.85
C GLN A 21 43.83 37.37 45.37
N PHE A 22 44.34 38.38 46.07
CA PHE A 22 44.22 38.52 47.53
C PHE A 22 43.81 39.93 47.93
N CYS A 23 42.96 40.08 48.94
CA CYS A 23 42.62 41.37 49.50
C CYS A 23 43.82 41.94 50.27
N ARG A 24 44.31 43.12 49.86
CA ARG A 24 45.47 43.79 50.48
C ARG A 24 45.28 44.18 51.94
N ARG A 25 44.02 44.18 52.43
CA ARG A 25 43.70 44.64 53.79
C ARG A 25 43.49 43.50 54.78
N CYS A 26 42.71 42.48 54.39
CA CYS A 26 42.39 41.35 55.29
C CYS A 26 43.03 40.02 54.87
N GLY A 27 43.72 39.96 53.72
CA GLY A 27 44.34 38.73 53.22
C GLY A 27 43.37 37.72 52.61
N PHE A 28 42.08 38.05 52.49
CA PHE A 28 41.08 37.17 51.89
C PHE A 28 41.44 36.81 50.44
N GLU A 29 41.48 35.52 50.12
CA GLU A 29 41.78 35.00 48.79
C GLU A 29 40.52 35.03 47.93
N PHE A 30 40.58 35.75 46.80
CA PHE A 30 39.49 35.75 45.84
C PHE A 30 39.53 34.44 45.05
N PRO A 31 38.40 33.72 44.93
CA PRO A 31 38.38 32.49 44.17
C PRO A 31 38.76 32.78 42.71
N PRO A 32 39.65 31.96 42.10
CA PRO A 32 40.03 32.15 40.70
C PRO A 32 38.81 31.96 39.79
N GLU A 33 38.64 32.85 38.81
CA GLU A 33 37.45 32.92 37.93
C GLU A 33 37.08 31.57 37.32
N SER A 34 38.07 30.74 36.99
CA SER A 34 37.89 29.38 36.47
C SER A 34 37.01 28.47 37.34
N LEU A 35 37.04 28.60 38.67
CA LEU A 35 36.25 27.75 39.56
C LEU A 35 34.80 28.22 39.71
N ALA A 36 34.56 29.53 39.58
CA ALA A 36 33.21 30.09 39.56
C ALA A 36 32.50 29.74 38.24
N GLU A 37 33.23 29.82 37.12
CA GLU A 37 32.76 29.43 35.79
C GLU A 37 32.49 27.92 35.69
N GLU A 38 33.35 27.08 36.29
CA GLU A 38 33.12 25.63 36.32
C GLU A 38 31.88 25.25 37.13
N ARG A 39 31.56 25.98 38.21
CA ARG A 39 30.34 25.75 39.01
C ARG A 39 29.07 26.16 38.25
N THR A 40 29.10 27.28 37.54
CA THR A 40 27.95 27.71 36.74
C THR A 40 27.74 26.81 35.52
N LEU A 41 28.82 26.32 34.89
CA LEU A 41 28.74 25.32 33.83
C LEU A 41 28.14 24.01 34.33
N ARG A 42 28.51 23.54 35.53
CA ARG A 42 27.90 22.33 36.12
C ARG A 42 26.43 22.52 36.48
N ALA A 43 26.01 23.71 36.90
CA ALA A 43 24.61 24.01 37.23
C ALA A 43 23.72 24.17 35.98
N ALA A 44 24.28 24.44 34.82
CA ALA A 44 23.55 24.69 33.57
C ALA A 44 23.33 23.43 32.71
N ILE A 45 23.87 22.26 33.09
CA ILE A 45 23.61 21.00 32.37
C ILE A 45 22.29 20.42 32.89
N PRO A 46 21.21 20.41 32.09
CA PRO A 46 20.00 19.70 32.50
C PRO A 46 20.35 18.21 32.59
N GLU A 47 20.06 17.59 33.73
CA GLU A 47 20.14 16.14 33.89
C GLU A 47 19.14 15.52 32.92
N LYS A 48 19.63 15.11 31.73
CA LYS A 48 18.82 14.34 30.79
C LYS A 48 18.53 13.01 31.45
N GLY A 49 17.38 12.94 32.12
CA GLY A 49 16.85 11.72 32.72
C GLY A 49 16.94 10.57 31.72
N MET A 50 17.66 9.53 32.13
CA MET A 50 17.94 8.30 31.37
C MET A 50 16.68 7.46 31.03
N GLY A 51 15.47 8.00 31.22
CA GLY A 51 14.18 7.33 30.97
C GLY A 51 13.55 7.59 29.59
N SER A 52 14.16 8.44 28.75
CA SER A 52 13.56 8.85 27.47
C SER A 52 13.66 7.78 26.36
N CYS A 53 14.68 6.91 26.37
CA CYS A 53 14.87 5.90 25.33
C CYS A 53 14.04 4.62 25.54
N ILE A 54 13.68 4.29 26.79
CA ILE A 54 12.95 3.05 27.10
C ILE A 54 11.46 3.21 26.78
N THR A 55 10.90 4.40 27.03
CA THR A 55 9.49 4.72 26.72
C THR A 55 9.22 4.81 25.21
N SER A 56 10.20 5.26 24.43
CA SER A 56 10.10 5.29 22.96
C SER A 56 10.24 3.90 22.33
N ALA A 57 11.16 3.07 22.83
CA ALA A 57 11.34 1.70 22.34
C ALA A 57 10.11 0.82 22.59
N LEU A 58 9.49 0.89 23.78
CA LEU A 58 8.28 0.13 24.10
C LEU A 58 7.08 0.53 23.24
N ARG A 59 6.93 1.83 22.92
CA ARG A 59 5.87 2.31 22.01
C ARG A 59 6.06 1.80 20.59
N ILE A 60 7.29 1.83 20.07
CA ILE A 60 7.58 1.33 18.72
C ILE A 60 7.38 -0.18 18.66
N ALA A 61 7.85 -0.93 19.67
CA ALA A 61 7.68 -2.38 19.74
C ALA A 61 6.19 -2.79 19.78
N PHE A 62 5.36 -2.08 20.55
CA PHE A 62 3.93 -2.32 20.61
C PHE A 62 3.24 -2.06 19.25
N LEU A 63 3.59 -0.97 18.56
CA LEU A 63 3.04 -0.67 17.23
C LEU A 63 3.42 -1.74 16.20
N LEU A 64 4.67 -2.18 16.19
CA LEU A 64 5.14 -3.24 15.28
C LEU A 64 4.47 -4.59 15.57
N PHE A 65 4.25 -4.90 16.84
CA PHE A 65 3.53 -6.11 17.26
C PHE A 65 2.06 -6.10 16.78
N LEU A 66 1.35 -4.97 16.94
CA LEU A 66 -0.02 -4.83 16.43
C LEU A 66 -0.10 -4.97 14.90
N VAL A 67 0.84 -4.37 14.18
CA VAL A 67 0.92 -4.51 12.71
C VAL A 67 1.17 -5.97 12.33
N GLY A 68 2.04 -6.68 13.04
CA GLY A 68 2.30 -8.11 12.84
C GLY A 68 1.05 -8.98 13.03
N ILE A 69 0.27 -8.72 14.08
CA ILE A 69 -1.01 -9.43 14.33
C ILE A 69 -1.98 -9.20 13.17
N VAL A 70 -2.13 -7.96 12.71
CA VAL A 70 -3.03 -7.63 11.60
C VAL A 70 -2.62 -8.38 10.32
N ILE A 71 -1.33 -8.40 9.98
CA ILE A 71 -0.82 -9.11 8.80
C ILE A 71 -1.08 -10.63 8.90
N ALA A 72 -0.94 -11.23 10.08
CA ALA A 72 -1.18 -12.65 10.29
C ALA A 72 -2.66 -13.06 10.17
N ILE A 73 -3.58 -12.16 10.53
CA ILE A 73 -5.03 -12.41 10.47
C ILE A 73 -5.59 -12.15 9.06
N ILE A 74 -4.93 -11.32 8.24
CA ILE A 74 -5.37 -11.09 6.85
C ILE A 74 -5.13 -12.38 6.04
N PRO A 75 -6.20 -13.05 5.56
CA PRO A 75 -6.01 -14.18 4.67
C PRO A 75 -5.29 -13.68 3.42
N THR A 76 -4.19 -14.35 3.04
CA THR A 76 -3.54 -14.13 1.76
C THR A 76 -4.57 -14.44 0.67
N ARG A 77 -5.27 -13.41 0.18
CA ARG A 77 -6.17 -13.54 -0.97
C ARG A 77 -5.27 -13.90 -2.14
N ARG A 78 -5.15 -15.20 -2.42
CA ARG A 78 -4.66 -15.67 -3.70
C ARG A 78 -5.64 -15.09 -4.71
N THR A 79 -5.24 -14.03 -5.40
CA THR A 79 -5.98 -13.52 -6.55
C THR A 79 -6.14 -14.72 -7.49
N PRO A 80 -7.35 -15.26 -7.68
CA PRO A 80 -7.55 -16.25 -8.74
C PRO A 80 -7.06 -15.56 -10.00
N ARG A 81 -6.18 -16.17 -10.80
CA ARG A 81 -5.93 -15.69 -12.16
C ARG A 81 -7.30 -15.78 -12.87
N GLY A 82 -7.99 -14.77 -13.35
CA GLY A 82 -8.21 -13.36 -13.00
C GLY A 82 -9.65 -13.15 -13.49
N PRO A 83 -10.56 -12.48 -12.76
CA PRO A 83 -11.95 -12.27 -13.21
C PRO A 83 -12.03 -11.65 -14.61
N SER A 84 -10.94 -11.03 -15.10
CA SER A 84 -10.81 -10.54 -16.47
C SER A 84 -10.87 -11.61 -17.55
N ARG A 85 -10.21 -12.78 -17.39
CA ARG A 85 -10.19 -13.84 -18.43
C ARG A 85 -11.54 -14.52 -18.55
N GLU A 86 -12.15 -14.79 -17.40
CA GLU A 86 -13.52 -15.31 -17.31
C GLU A 86 -14.52 -14.31 -17.94
N LYS A 87 -14.46 -13.02 -17.57
CA LYS A 87 -15.30 -11.98 -18.17
C LYS A 87 -15.10 -11.85 -19.68
N ALA A 88 -13.85 -11.94 -20.16
CA ALA A 88 -13.56 -11.95 -21.59
C ALA A 88 -14.19 -13.18 -22.28
N CYS A 89 -14.16 -14.35 -21.62
CA CYS A 89 -14.81 -15.54 -22.15
C CYS A 89 -16.33 -15.37 -22.26
N TYR A 90 -16.98 -14.84 -21.23
CA TYR A 90 -18.43 -14.56 -21.26
C TYR A 90 -18.79 -13.50 -22.30
N ALA A 91 -17.96 -12.48 -22.48
CA ALA A 91 -18.14 -11.49 -23.54
C ALA A 91 -18.09 -12.15 -24.93
N ASN A 92 -17.09 -13.00 -25.18
CA ASN A 92 -16.99 -13.76 -26.43
C ASN A 92 -18.23 -14.64 -26.66
N MET A 93 -18.74 -15.31 -25.63
CA MET A 93 -19.96 -16.14 -25.75
C MET A 93 -21.17 -15.33 -26.20
N ARG A 94 -21.37 -14.11 -25.68
CA ARG A 94 -22.48 -13.24 -26.11
C ARG A 94 -22.34 -12.75 -27.54
N VAL A 95 -21.11 -12.41 -27.94
CA VAL A 95 -20.81 -12.01 -29.34
C VAL A 95 -21.09 -13.17 -30.29
N LEU A 96 -20.68 -14.38 -29.92
CA LEU A 96 -20.92 -15.59 -30.70
C LEU A 96 -22.41 -15.90 -30.86
N LEU A 97 -23.20 -15.74 -29.79
CA LEU A 97 -24.64 -15.96 -29.84
C LEU A 97 -25.31 -14.98 -30.81
N GLY A 98 -25.04 -13.68 -30.68
CA GLY A 98 -25.60 -12.67 -31.57
C GLY A 98 -25.17 -12.87 -33.04
N ALA A 99 -23.90 -13.20 -33.29
CA ALA A 99 -23.42 -13.50 -34.63
C ALA A 99 -24.12 -14.73 -35.24
N LEU A 100 -24.38 -15.76 -34.44
CA LEU A 100 -25.09 -16.96 -34.87
C LEU A 100 -26.57 -16.69 -35.15
N GLU A 101 -27.22 -15.88 -34.32
CA GLU A 101 -28.60 -15.45 -34.54
C GLU A 101 -28.73 -14.68 -35.86
N MET A 102 -27.83 -13.72 -36.10
CA MET A 102 -27.79 -12.99 -37.37
C MET A 102 -27.55 -13.91 -38.57
N TYR A 103 -26.59 -14.84 -38.46
CA TYR A 103 -26.34 -15.83 -39.51
C TYR A 103 -27.57 -16.68 -39.81
N ASN A 104 -28.29 -17.13 -38.77
CA ASN A 104 -29.48 -17.96 -38.90
C ASN A 104 -30.68 -17.21 -39.51
N MET A 105 -30.69 -15.88 -39.44
CA MET A 105 -31.70 -15.04 -40.10
C MET A 105 -31.41 -14.87 -41.61
N ASP A 106 -30.13 -14.81 -41.98
CA ASP A 106 -29.69 -14.54 -43.36
C ASP A 106 -29.47 -15.80 -44.19
N SER A 107 -29.31 -16.95 -43.53
CA SER A 107 -28.97 -18.22 -44.18
C SER A 107 -30.17 -19.16 -44.27
N PRO A 108 -30.39 -19.82 -45.43
CA PRO A 108 -31.45 -20.82 -45.56
C PRO A 108 -31.17 -22.11 -44.75
N VAL A 109 -29.93 -22.32 -44.32
CA VAL A 109 -29.51 -23.48 -43.52
C VAL A 109 -29.10 -23.02 -42.13
N MET A 110 -30.03 -23.11 -41.19
CA MET A 110 -29.79 -22.72 -39.80
C MET A 110 -28.79 -23.65 -39.11
N GLN A 111 -27.86 -23.06 -38.38
CA GLN A 111 -26.93 -23.79 -37.51
C GLN A 111 -27.60 -24.06 -36.16
N LYS A 112 -27.67 -25.35 -35.81
CA LYS A 112 -28.28 -25.86 -34.58
C LYS A 112 -27.29 -26.07 -33.45
N THR A 113 -26.00 -26.06 -33.75
CA THR A 113 -24.92 -26.37 -32.82
C THR A 113 -23.80 -25.38 -32.93
N MET A 114 -23.05 -25.18 -31.84
CA MET A 114 -21.85 -24.34 -31.82
C MET A 114 -20.58 -25.18 -31.72
N ASN A 115 -19.64 -24.94 -32.64
CA ASN A 115 -18.30 -25.55 -32.66
C ASN A 115 -17.32 -24.68 -33.48
N ASP A 116 -16.06 -25.08 -33.54
CA ASP A 116 -15.01 -24.33 -34.25
C ASP A 116 -15.30 -24.13 -35.75
N GLN A 117 -15.99 -25.08 -36.40
CA GLN A 117 -16.35 -24.94 -37.82
C GLN A 117 -17.40 -23.84 -38.02
N VAL A 118 -18.36 -23.73 -37.11
CA VAL A 118 -19.37 -22.66 -37.16
C VAL A 118 -18.72 -21.31 -36.92
N ILE A 119 -17.81 -21.19 -35.94
CA ILE A 119 -17.05 -19.95 -35.70
C ILE A 119 -16.29 -19.51 -36.96
N LYS A 120 -15.68 -20.47 -37.66
CA LYS A 120 -15.02 -20.20 -38.94
C LYS A 120 -16.00 -19.68 -39.99
N ARG A 121 -17.16 -20.33 -40.16
CA ARG A 121 -18.21 -19.86 -41.09
C ARG A 121 -18.72 -18.46 -40.73
N LEU A 122 -18.88 -18.15 -39.46
CA LEU A 122 -19.30 -16.82 -39.00
C LEU A 122 -18.24 -15.76 -39.32
N THR A 123 -16.96 -16.12 -39.24
CA THR A 123 -15.85 -15.24 -39.63
C THR A 123 -15.79 -15.06 -41.15
N ASP A 124 -15.84 -16.16 -41.91
CA ASP A 124 -15.84 -16.14 -43.37
C ASP A 124 -17.06 -15.40 -43.95
N GLY A 125 -18.20 -15.45 -43.26
CA GLY A 125 -19.44 -14.75 -43.59
C GLY A 125 -19.50 -13.30 -43.10
N ASN A 126 -18.43 -12.75 -42.50
CA ASN A 126 -18.38 -11.40 -41.94
C ASN A 126 -19.39 -11.11 -40.81
N TYR A 127 -19.94 -12.14 -40.15
CA TYR A 127 -20.73 -12.00 -38.92
C TYR A 127 -19.85 -11.76 -37.70
N LEU A 128 -18.57 -12.16 -37.79
CA LEU A 128 -17.52 -11.81 -36.86
C LEU A 128 -16.46 -11.00 -37.61
N LYS A 129 -15.92 -9.94 -36.98
CA LYS A 129 -14.84 -9.12 -37.55
C LYS A 129 -13.52 -9.89 -37.72
N GLY A 130 -13.37 -11.04 -37.07
CA GLY A 130 -12.16 -11.84 -37.06
C GLY A 130 -12.29 -12.99 -36.07
N GLU A 131 -11.23 -13.80 -36.00
CA GLU A 131 -11.16 -14.92 -35.06
C GLU A 131 -11.18 -14.40 -33.61
N LEU A 132 -11.99 -15.03 -32.75
CA LEU A 132 -12.07 -14.64 -31.34
C LEU A 132 -10.86 -15.16 -30.57
N GLY A 133 -10.14 -14.23 -29.94
CA GLY A 133 -9.04 -14.56 -29.04
C GLY A 133 -9.53 -15.40 -27.86
N ARG A 134 -8.99 -16.62 -27.71
CA ARG A 134 -9.29 -17.51 -26.59
C ARG A 134 -8.61 -16.98 -25.31
N PRO A 135 -9.35 -16.70 -24.23
CA PRO A 135 -8.77 -16.11 -23.02
C PRO A 135 -7.73 -17.01 -22.35
N GLU A 136 -7.93 -18.33 -22.41
CA GLU A 136 -7.05 -19.33 -21.81
C GLU A 136 -6.83 -20.55 -22.71
N ALA A 137 -5.72 -21.25 -22.49
CA ALA A 137 -5.46 -22.54 -23.15
C ALA A 137 -6.54 -23.54 -22.70
N GLY A 138 -7.29 -24.08 -23.66
CA GLY A 138 -8.40 -25.00 -23.39
C GLY A 138 -9.80 -24.41 -23.52
N CYS A 139 -9.95 -23.09 -23.64
CA CYS A 139 -11.26 -22.50 -23.95
C CYS A 139 -11.75 -23.00 -25.32
N ARG A 140 -12.85 -23.77 -25.30
CA ARG A 140 -13.57 -24.22 -26.49
C ARG A 140 -15.04 -23.91 -26.30
N TYR A 141 -15.65 -23.31 -27.32
CA TYR A 141 -17.05 -22.93 -27.30
C TYR A 141 -17.89 -24.05 -27.92
N THR A 142 -18.84 -24.56 -27.15
CA THR A 142 -19.79 -25.59 -27.53
C THR A 142 -21.21 -25.09 -27.26
N SER A 143 -22.23 -25.76 -27.81
CA SER A 143 -23.63 -25.46 -27.53
C SER A 143 -24.26 -26.52 -26.64
N THR A 144 -25.08 -26.09 -25.70
CA THR A 144 -26.03 -26.93 -24.97
C THR A 144 -27.43 -26.64 -25.50
N GLY A 145 -28.10 -27.65 -26.07
CA GLY A 145 -29.42 -27.49 -26.71
C GLY A 145 -29.35 -27.01 -28.17
N ASP A 146 -30.52 -26.81 -28.79
CA ASP A 146 -30.64 -26.36 -30.18
C ASP A 146 -30.52 -24.84 -30.29
N MET A 147 -29.53 -24.37 -31.04
CA MET A 147 -29.22 -22.95 -31.25
C MET A 147 -30.26 -22.22 -32.12
N THR A 148 -31.26 -22.89 -32.69
CA THR A 148 -32.40 -22.22 -33.33
C THR A 148 -33.53 -21.87 -32.35
N GLY A 149 -33.39 -22.27 -31.09
CA GLY A 149 -34.38 -22.02 -30.03
C GLY A 149 -33.70 -21.47 -28.78
N LYS A 150 -33.83 -22.20 -27.65
CA LYS A 150 -33.28 -21.80 -26.34
C LYS A 150 -31.86 -22.34 -26.07
N GLY A 151 -31.12 -22.68 -27.13
CA GLY A 151 -29.76 -23.18 -27.01
C GLY A 151 -28.83 -22.15 -26.40
N ARG A 152 -27.85 -22.61 -25.61
CA ARG A 152 -26.88 -21.73 -24.92
C ARG A 152 -25.46 -22.10 -25.31
N ILE A 153 -24.60 -21.09 -25.43
CA ILE A 153 -23.18 -21.30 -25.63
C ILE A 153 -22.50 -21.56 -24.28
N ARG A 154 -21.68 -22.60 -24.25
CA ARG A 154 -20.88 -23.03 -23.10
C ARG A 154 -19.39 -23.02 -23.47
N CYS A 155 -18.55 -22.61 -22.53
CA CYS A 155 -17.12 -22.84 -22.58
C CYS A 155 -16.76 -24.08 -21.75
N ASP A 156 -15.89 -24.95 -22.26
CA ASP A 156 -15.48 -26.15 -21.52
C ASP A 156 -14.69 -25.85 -20.23
N VAL A 157 -14.11 -24.64 -20.13
CA VAL A 157 -13.35 -24.19 -18.95
C VAL A 157 -14.19 -23.32 -18.01
N HIS A 158 -14.99 -22.39 -18.56
CA HIS A 158 -15.71 -21.37 -17.77
C HIS A 158 -17.22 -21.61 -17.66
N GLY A 159 -17.79 -22.62 -18.32
CA GLY A 159 -19.23 -22.90 -18.25
C GLY A 159 -20.09 -21.95 -19.11
N THR A 160 -21.32 -21.68 -18.68
CA THR A 160 -22.31 -20.85 -19.40
C THR A 160 -22.46 -19.46 -18.76
N VAL A 161 -22.91 -18.48 -19.54
CA VAL A 161 -23.10 -17.07 -19.09
C VAL A 161 -24.30 -16.89 -18.16
N GLU A 162 -25.30 -17.76 -18.24
CA GLU A 162 -26.50 -17.69 -17.41
C GLU A 162 -26.32 -18.56 -16.16
N SER A 163 -26.48 -17.95 -14.99
CA SER A 163 -26.70 -18.67 -13.73
C SER A 163 -28.13 -19.21 -13.72
N GLU A 164 -28.33 -20.41 -13.17
CA GLU A 164 -29.61 -21.13 -13.11
C GLU A 164 -30.70 -20.43 -12.23
N ASP A 165 -30.55 -19.13 -11.93
CA ASP A 165 -31.35 -18.37 -10.95
C ASP A 165 -32.42 -17.45 -11.58
N GLN A 166 -32.66 -17.48 -12.90
CA GLN A 166 -33.65 -16.60 -13.55
C GLN A 166 -35.03 -17.23 -13.82
N ASP A 167 -35.25 -18.49 -13.40
CA ASP A 167 -36.55 -19.16 -13.49
C ASP A 167 -37.08 -19.54 -12.08
N ARG A 168 -37.23 -18.58 -11.18
CA ARG A 168 -37.97 -18.78 -9.92
C ARG A 168 -38.89 -17.61 -9.56
#